data_AF-A0A0W0X0Y0-F1
#
_entry.id   AF-A0A0W0X0Y0-F1
#
_cell.length_a   1.000
_cell.length_b   1.000
_cell.length_c   1.000
_cell.angle_alpha   90.00
_cell.angle_beta   90.00
_cell.angle_gamma   90.00
#
_symmetry.space_group_name_H-M   'P 1'
#
loop_
_entity.id
_entity.type
_entity.pdbx_description
1 polymer ?
#
loop_
_entity_poly.entity_id
_entity_poly.type
_entity_poly.pdbx_seq_one_letter_code
_entity_poly.pdbx_strand_id
1 'polypeptide(L)'
;MSVILQRLQSDGFNLPEACEELKTWAFTEQLRKKDIDFFRKLVCHHTLLRFEYSVLCTQLAHDFMRLQDPSQLTRQIKTALILAETLEIVYRDYLNVPREIERLRREQTIYRNLLMAQGYQFKPQVDEENLSQELGISKRVHEVSAPLNWARLYSIRVRRLLITSSLLTQELSPYRQWVGLMDEWVRPALAYFNWIFFTPRLLVNLTMMAKHTIPGWWMSKEEYDLGWQTRFMLQWKRRWFLLGNDSAWLTAGLLNCFVLIGTLAPFSIYLAVALQVFDIAMAATQAYVEISRLRKLQAYYAQMLNREGISAEEQDEIRNYQVHLEKRINHERTRLYLSVTNTVVLLVAISLALPVFAFNPLIPVIGAALAVLTTIVIHNASQQLQRQRPSDDVSCLKIEPQKESNLVRHSLFKPGLSLPISQQELQLPAGTDDLASYQEGTAYALNL
;
A
#
# COMPACT_ATOMS: atom_id res chain seq x y z
N MET A 1 2.19 -22.71 19.46
CA MET A 1 2.13 -22.24 18.06
C MET A 1 1.65 -20.79 18.11
N SER A 2 2.08 -19.88 17.23
CA SER A 2 1.58 -18.50 17.32
C SER A 2 0.13 -18.38 16.87
N VAL A 3 -0.56 -17.35 17.35
CA VAL A 3 -1.99 -17.12 17.07
C VAL A 3 -2.27 -17.01 15.57
N ILE A 4 -1.38 -16.35 14.82
CA ILE A 4 -1.55 -16.14 13.37
C ILE A 4 -1.49 -17.48 12.62
N LEU A 5 -0.57 -18.36 13.01
CA LEU A 5 -0.44 -19.69 12.40
C LEU A 5 -1.64 -20.58 12.75
N GLN A 6 -2.15 -20.49 13.98
CA GLN A 6 -3.36 -21.22 14.39
C GLN A 6 -4.58 -20.79 13.58
N ARG A 7 -4.76 -19.47 13.33
CA ARG A 7 -5.79 -18.98 12.42
C ARG A 7 -5.61 -19.54 11.02
N LEU A 8 -4.39 -19.45 10.47
CA LEU A 8 -4.11 -19.96 9.12
C LEU A 8 -4.48 -21.43 9.00
N GLN A 9 -4.14 -22.26 9.99
CA GLN A 9 -4.55 -23.66 10.03
C GLN A 9 -6.07 -23.82 10.07
N SER A 10 -6.79 -23.02 10.86
CA SER A 10 -8.25 -23.07 10.91
C SER A 10 -8.95 -22.66 9.61
N ASP A 11 -8.31 -21.80 8.81
CA ASP A 11 -8.77 -21.41 7.47
C ASP A 11 -8.39 -22.46 6.41
N GLY A 12 -7.83 -23.60 6.84
CA GLY A 12 -7.43 -24.73 5.98
C GLY A 12 -6.03 -24.57 5.36
N PHE A 13 -5.21 -23.63 5.83
CA PHE A 13 -3.81 -23.52 5.42
C PHE A 13 -2.94 -24.44 6.27
N ASN A 14 -2.72 -25.65 5.77
CA ASN A 14 -1.82 -26.63 6.38
C ASN A 14 -0.35 -26.29 6.05
N LEU A 15 0.17 -25.22 6.68
CA LEU A 15 1.58 -24.84 6.56
C LEU A 15 2.49 -25.98 7.04
N PRO A 16 3.61 -26.24 6.35
CA PRO A 16 4.57 -27.25 6.78
C PRO A 16 5.27 -26.84 8.08
N GLU A 17 5.88 -27.81 8.77
CA GLU A 17 6.67 -27.53 9.95
C GLU A 17 7.95 -26.78 9.57
N ALA A 18 8.29 -25.74 10.32
CA ALA A 18 9.40 -24.87 9.94
C ALA A 18 10.79 -25.45 10.25
N CYS A 19 10.87 -26.38 11.21
CA CYS A 19 12.11 -26.98 11.67
C CYS A 19 11.99 -28.50 11.70
N GLU A 20 13.06 -29.19 11.31
CA GLU A 20 13.26 -30.62 11.59
C GLU A 20 13.73 -30.82 13.04
N GLU A 21 13.81 -32.08 13.52
CA GLU A 21 14.11 -32.45 14.92
C GLU A 21 15.40 -31.81 15.51
N LEU A 22 16.31 -31.31 14.67
CA LEU A 22 17.60 -30.72 15.04
C LEU A 22 17.69 -29.19 14.91
N LYS A 23 16.57 -28.45 14.98
CA LYS A 23 16.52 -26.97 14.75
C LYS A 23 17.08 -26.54 13.38
N THR A 24 17.14 -27.46 12.42
CA THR A 24 17.47 -27.17 11.03
C THR A 24 16.25 -26.58 10.35
N TRP A 25 16.36 -25.35 9.84
CA TRP A 25 15.28 -24.67 9.14
C TRP A 25 15.10 -25.25 7.74
N ALA A 26 13.91 -25.80 7.47
CA ALA A 26 13.56 -26.46 6.21
C ALA A 26 12.24 -25.95 5.61
N PHE A 27 11.66 -24.87 6.16
CA PHE A 27 10.33 -24.39 5.83
C PHE A 27 10.11 -24.14 4.34
N THR A 28 10.97 -23.33 3.70
CA THR A 28 10.86 -22.97 2.28
C THR A 28 10.82 -24.19 1.36
N GLU A 29 11.68 -25.18 1.61
CA GLU A 29 11.74 -26.41 0.81
C GLU A 29 10.49 -27.27 0.98
N GLN A 30 9.95 -27.34 2.20
CA GLN A 30 8.70 -28.06 2.46
C GLN A 30 7.49 -27.31 1.87
N LEU A 31 7.52 -25.97 1.87
CA LEU A 31 6.44 -25.15 1.33
C LEU A 31 6.38 -25.27 -0.20
N ARG A 32 7.53 -25.32 -0.89
CA ARG A 32 7.62 -25.55 -2.34
C ARG A 32 7.04 -26.91 -2.78
N LYS A 33 6.94 -27.89 -1.88
CA LYS A 33 6.33 -29.21 -2.15
C LYS A 33 4.80 -29.20 -2.09
N LYS A 34 4.17 -28.10 -1.67
CA LYS A 34 2.70 -27.99 -1.63
C LYS A 34 2.13 -27.95 -3.05
N ASP A 35 0.88 -28.40 -3.17
CA ASP A 35 0.17 -28.43 -4.43
C ASP A 35 -0.29 -27.04 -4.88
N ILE A 36 -0.67 -26.94 -6.16
CA ILE A 36 -1.15 -25.68 -6.73
C ILE A 36 -2.45 -25.20 -6.07
N ASP A 37 -3.28 -26.10 -5.56
CA ASP A 37 -4.55 -25.72 -4.91
C ASP A 37 -4.32 -25.04 -3.56
N PHE A 38 -3.31 -25.46 -2.80
CA PHE A 38 -2.83 -24.73 -1.64
C PHE A 38 -2.44 -23.29 -2.01
N PHE A 39 -1.61 -23.11 -3.05
CA PHE A 39 -1.18 -21.79 -3.49
C PHE A 39 -2.32 -20.96 -4.08
N ARG A 40 -3.25 -21.57 -4.81
CA ARG A 40 -4.45 -20.88 -5.35
C ARG A 40 -5.25 -20.22 -4.22
N LYS A 41 -5.46 -20.93 -3.11
CA LYS A 41 -6.11 -20.38 -1.92
C LYS A 41 -5.27 -19.30 -1.27
N LEU A 42 -3.97 -19.53 -1.12
CA LEU A 42 -3.05 -18.62 -0.44
C LEU A 42 -2.92 -17.29 -1.18
N VAL A 43 -2.74 -17.33 -2.50
CA VAL A 43 -2.67 -16.16 -3.36
C VAL A 43 -4.01 -15.40 -3.32
N CYS A 44 -5.16 -16.06 -3.19
CA CYS A 44 -6.44 -15.35 -2.98
C CYS A 44 -6.51 -14.56 -1.66
N HIS A 45 -5.76 -14.99 -0.64
CA HIS A 45 -5.73 -14.39 0.71
C HIS A 45 -4.49 -13.53 0.98
N HIS A 46 -3.59 -13.36 0.00
CA HIS A 46 -2.30 -12.69 0.18
C HIS A 46 -2.41 -11.28 0.78
N THR A 47 -3.47 -10.52 0.44
CA THR A 47 -3.67 -9.16 0.98
C THR A 47 -3.93 -9.17 2.49
N LEU A 48 -4.64 -10.18 2.99
CA LEU A 48 -4.90 -10.35 4.41
C LEU A 48 -3.64 -10.83 5.13
N LEU A 49 -2.95 -11.80 4.54
CA LEU A 49 -1.70 -12.34 5.07
C LEU A 49 -0.62 -11.26 5.20
N ARG A 50 -0.46 -10.42 4.17
CA ARG A 50 0.43 -9.26 4.20
C ARG A 50 0.05 -8.28 5.30
N PHE A 51 -1.25 -8.05 5.51
CA PHE A 51 -1.71 -7.13 6.54
C PHE A 51 -1.35 -7.65 7.94
N GLU A 52 -1.59 -8.93 8.21
CA GLU A 52 -1.23 -9.55 9.50
C GLU A 52 0.27 -9.61 9.73
N TYR A 53 1.04 -9.92 8.68
CA TYR A 53 2.48 -9.84 8.73
C TYR A 53 2.96 -8.43 9.10
N SER A 54 2.36 -7.38 8.51
CA SER A 54 2.64 -5.99 8.87
C SER A 54 2.35 -5.68 10.35
N VAL A 55 1.22 -6.18 10.87
CA VAL A 55 0.86 -6.03 12.29
C VAL A 55 1.88 -6.75 13.17
N LEU A 56 2.29 -7.96 12.80
CA LEU A 56 3.33 -8.71 13.52
C LEU A 56 4.67 -7.99 13.50
N CYS A 57 5.07 -7.38 12.38
CA CYS A 57 6.29 -6.55 12.31
C CYS A 57 6.19 -5.34 13.24
N THR A 58 5.04 -4.66 13.28
CA THR A 58 4.80 -3.54 14.21
C THR A 58 4.91 -4.02 15.66
N GLN A 59 4.33 -5.17 15.97
CA GLN A 59 4.41 -5.77 17.30
C GLN A 59 5.86 -6.10 17.65
N LEU A 60 6.59 -6.79 16.78
CA LEU A 60 8.00 -7.13 16.98
C LEU A 60 8.87 -5.90 17.20
N ALA A 61 8.71 -4.85 16.39
CA ALA A 61 9.47 -3.61 16.54
C ALA A 61 9.21 -2.92 17.90
N HIS A 62 7.98 -2.98 18.40
CA HIS A 62 7.60 -2.41 19.69
C HIS A 62 8.05 -3.29 20.88
N ASP A 63 7.80 -4.59 20.78
CA ASP A 63 7.99 -5.55 21.85
C ASP A 63 9.48 -5.93 22.01
N PHE A 64 10.28 -5.90 20.96
CA PHE A 64 11.72 -6.17 21.04
C PHE A 64 12.45 -5.25 22.03
N MET A 65 11.96 -4.01 22.20
CA MET A 65 12.54 -3.06 23.16
C MET A 65 12.04 -3.28 24.60
N ARG A 66 11.02 -4.12 24.81
CA ARG A 66 10.30 -4.29 26.09
C ARG A 66 10.30 -5.72 26.63
N LEU A 67 10.51 -6.72 25.79
CA LEU A 67 10.29 -8.12 26.13
C LEU A 67 11.33 -8.63 27.14
N GLN A 68 10.82 -9.24 28.21
CA GLN A 68 11.59 -9.97 29.22
C GLN A 68 11.64 -11.48 28.96
N ASP A 69 10.70 -12.03 28.16
CA ASP A 69 10.65 -13.47 27.85
C ASP A 69 11.28 -13.78 26.46
N PRO A 70 12.47 -14.40 26.42
CA PRO A 70 13.14 -14.76 25.17
C PRO A 70 12.38 -15.84 24.38
N SER A 71 11.56 -16.67 25.04
CA SER A 71 10.85 -17.77 24.38
C SER A 71 9.69 -17.26 23.51
N GLN A 72 8.95 -16.27 23.99
CA GLN A 72 7.88 -15.61 23.25
C GLN A 72 8.44 -14.83 22.05
N LEU A 73 9.53 -14.08 22.24
CA LEU A 73 10.20 -13.37 21.15
C LEU A 73 10.64 -14.33 20.04
N THR A 74 11.26 -15.46 20.42
CA THR A 74 11.67 -16.52 19.49
C THR A 74 10.48 -17.04 18.67
N ARG A 75 9.34 -17.27 19.32
CA ARG A 75 8.10 -17.74 18.67
C ARG A 75 7.57 -16.71 17.66
N GLN A 76 7.59 -15.42 18.01
CA GLN A 76 7.15 -14.35 17.13
C GLN A 76 8.10 -14.18 15.92
N ILE A 77 9.42 -14.22 16.13
CA ILE A 77 10.42 -14.15 15.05
C ILE A 77 10.27 -15.33 14.10
N LYS A 78 10.09 -16.56 14.61
CA LYS A 78 9.78 -17.73 13.78
C LYS A 78 8.53 -17.53 12.94
N THR A 79 7.47 -16.99 13.55
CA THR A 79 6.21 -16.71 12.85
C THR A 79 6.42 -15.68 11.75
N ALA A 80 7.15 -14.60 12.04
CA ALA A 80 7.47 -13.58 11.05
C ALA A 80 8.29 -14.15 9.90
N LEU A 81 9.27 -15.02 10.17
CA LEU A 81 10.06 -15.69 9.13
C LEU A 81 9.19 -16.62 8.27
N ILE A 82 8.33 -17.44 8.86
CA ILE A 82 7.36 -18.30 8.16
C ILE A 82 6.48 -17.46 7.22
N LEU A 83 5.91 -16.37 7.72
CA LEU A 83 5.06 -15.48 6.95
C LEU A 83 5.84 -14.77 5.83
N ALA A 84 7.06 -14.33 6.10
CA ALA A 84 7.90 -13.64 5.13
C ALA A 84 8.33 -14.58 3.98
N GLU A 85 8.72 -15.83 4.28
CA GLU A 85 9.04 -16.85 3.27
C GLU A 85 7.81 -17.27 2.47
N THR A 86 6.66 -17.40 3.15
CA THR A 86 5.37 -17.69 2.50
C THR A 86 4.97 -16.58 1.52
N LEU A 87 5.05 -15.32 1.96
CA LEU A 87 4.74 -14.16 1.13
C LEU A 87 5.76 -13.98 0.00
N GLU A 88 7.04 -14.29 0.22
CA GLU A 88 8.05 -14.23 -0.84
C GLU A 88 7.70 -15.16 -1.99
N ILE A 89 7.40 -16.44 -1.71
CA ILE A 89 6.99 -17.41 -2.74
C ILE A 89 5.74 -16.91 -3.46
N VAL A 90 4.73 -16.41 -2.73
CA VAL A 90 3.52 -15.84 -3.34
C VAL A 90 3.85 -14.66 -4.27
N TYR A 91 4.71 -13.74 -3.83
CA TYR A 91 5.05 -12.56 -4.62
C TYR A 91 5.98 -12.85 -5.79
N ARG A 92 6.87 -13.83 -5.65
CA ARG A 92 7.85 -14.22 -6.67
C ARG A 92 7.23 -15.09 -7.73
N ASP A 93 6.57 -16.17 -7.32
CA ASP A 93 6.20 -17.25 -8.24
C ASP A 93 4.82 -17.02 -8.86
N TYR A 94 3.95 -16.22 -8.21
CA TYR A 94 2.54 -16.10 -8.59
C TYR A 94 2.05 -14.67 -8.88
N LEU A 95 2.59 -13.65 -8.21
CA LEU A 95 2.14 -12.25 -8.37
C LEU A 95 3.14 -11.35 -9.09
N ASN A 96 4.39 -11.79 -9.23
CA ASN A 96 5.55 -11.08 -9.77
C ASN A 96 5.64 -9.63 -9.28
N VAL A 97 5.96 -9.44 -7.99
CA VAL A 97 6.12 -8.10 -7.37
C VAL A 97 7.54 -7.94 -6.80
N PRO A 98 8.51 -7.54 -7.63
CA PRO A 98 9.93 -7.46 -7.25
C PRO A 98 10.22 -6.68 -5.97
N ARG A 99 9.57 -5.52 -5.80
CA ARG A 99 9.82 -4.66 -4.63
C ARG A 99 9.43 -5.30 -3.30
N GLU A 100 8.34 -6.07 -3.29
CA GLU A 100 7.92 -6.79 -2.08
C GLU A 100 8.87 -7.95 -1.80
N ILE A 101 9.39 -8.62 -2.84
CA ILE A 101 10.37 -9.70 -2.69
C ILE A 101 11.67 -9.17 -2.08
N GLU A 102 12.21 -8.06 -2.60
CA GLU A 102 13.41 -7.41 -2.04
C GLU A 102 13.22 -6.97 -0.58
N ARG A 103 12.04 -6.41 -0.26
CA ARG A 103 11.70 -6.06 1.12
C ARG A 103 11.67 -7.31 2.00
N LEU A 104 10.93 -8.34 1.62
CA LEU A 104 10.78 -9.56 2.41
C LEU A 104 12.11 -10.28 2.60
N ARG A 105 12.97 -10.36 1.58
CA ARG A 105 14.32 -10.94 1.71
C ARG A 105 15.17 -10.20 2.74
N ARG A 106 15.17 -8.87 2.72
CA ARG A 106 15.87 -8.07 3.73
C ARG A 106 15.37 -8.35 5.14
N GLU A 107 14.06 -8.45 5.32
CA GLU A 107 13.43 -8.77 6.62
C GLU A 107 13.76 -10.22 7.05
N GLN A 108 13.74 -11.18 6.12
CA GLN A 108 14.15 -12.57 6.37
C GLN A 108 15.60 -12.67 6.86
N THR A 109 16.53 -11.94 6.25
CA THR A 109 17.93 -11.90 6.70
C THR A 109 18.03 -11.48 8.17
N ILE A 110 17.26 -10.46 8.57
CA ILE A 110 17.21 -10.00 9.96
C ILE A 110 16.70 -11.13 10.88
N TYR A 111 15.57 -11.76 10.55
CA TYR A 111 15.01 -12.83 11.37
C TYR A 111 15.92 -14.06 11.45
N ARG A 112 16.55 -14.45 10.34
CA ARG A 112 17.49 -15.56 10.30
C ARG A 112 18.70 -15.30 11.19
N ASN A 113 19.29 -14.11 11.12
CA ASN A 113 20.41 -13.74 11.98
C ASN A 113 20.04 -13.82 13.47
N LEU A 114 18.84 -13.35 13.84
CA LEU A 114 18.33 -13.44 15.21
C LEU A 114 18.12 -14.88 15.66
N LEU A 115 17.59 -15.75 14.79
CA LEU A 115 17.40 -17.17 15.09
C LEU A 115 18.73 -17.94 15.11
N MET A 116 19.70 -17.61 14.25
CA MET A 116 21.04 -18.21 14.29
C MET A 116 21.70 -17.98 15.65
N ALA A 117 21.55 -16.78 16.23
CA ALA A 117 22.03 -16.47 17.59
C ALA A 117 21.38 -17.35 18.68
N GLN A 118 20.26 -18.02 18.39
CA GLN A 118 19.56 -18.95 19.28
C GLN A 118 19.81 -20.42 18.94
N GLY A 119 20.76 -20.69 18.04
CA GLY A 119 21.19 -22.03 17.63
C GLY A 119 20.34 -22.68 16.54
N TYR A 120 19.55 -21.89 15.77
CA TYR A 120 18.92 -22.40 14.54
C TYR A 120 19.94 -22.46 13.42
N GLN A 121 19.88 -23.53 12.63
CA GLN A 121 20.74 -23.72 11.47
C GLN A 121 19.96 -23.47 10.19
N PHE A 122 20.52 -22.68 9.29
CA PHE A 122 19.94 -22.40 7.98
C PHE A 122 20.87 -22.95 6.90
N LYS A 123 20.29 -23.56 5.87
CA LYS A 123 21.04 -23.88 4.67
C LYS A 123 21.48 -22.56 4.00
N PRO A 124 22.67 -22.52 3.38
CA PRO A 124 23.08 -21.38 2.59
C PRO A 124 21.99 -21.11 1.55
N GLN A 125 21.44 -19.90 1.54
CA GLN A 125 20.49 -19.52 0.51
C GLN A 125 21.32 -19.37 -0.77
N VAL A 126 21.03 -20.19 -1.78
CA VAL A 126 21.56 -19.93 -3.12
C VAL A 126 20.90 -18.63 -3.55
N ASP A 127 21.69 -17.59 -3.77
CA ASP A 127 21.23 -16.35 -4.36
C ASP A 127 20.69 -16.68 -5.76
N GLU A 128 19.38 -16.93 -5.84
CA GLU A 128 18.69 -17.06 -7.14
C GLU A 128 18.79 -15.69 -7.82
N GLU A 129 19.79 -15.61 -8.71
CA GLU A 129 20.22 -14.46 -9.47
C GLU A 129 19.14 -13.99 -10.45
N ASN A 130 19.06 -12.68 -10.63
CA ASN A 130 18.28 -11.94 -11.62
C ASN A 130 16.76 -12.11 -11.52
N LEU A 131 16.20 -11.55 -10.45
CA LEU A 131 14.81 -11.11 -10.48
C LEU A 131 14.65 -10.14 -11.66
N SER A 132 13.91 -10.57 -12.67
CA SER A 132 13.57 -9.78 -13.85
C SER A 132 13.24 -8.37 -13.42
N GLN A 133 14.08 -7.41 -13.82
CA GLN A 133 13.86 -5.99 -13.61
C GLN A 133 12.43 -5.71 -14.08
N GLU A 134 11.50 -5.48 -13.15
CA GLU A 134 10.22 -4.88 -13.48
C GLU A 134 10.57 -3.67 -14.33
N LEU A 135 10.11 -3.63 -15.60
CA LEU A 135 10.34 -2.53 -16.52
C LEU A 135 10.28 -1.23 -15.72
N GLY A 136 11.44 -0.57 -15.53
CA GLY A 136 11.59 0.56 -14.60
C GLY A 136 10.57 1.68 -14.84
N ILE A 137 9.91 1.64 -16.00
CA ILE A 137 8.71 2.37 -16.39
C ILE A 137 7.59 2.28 -15.35
N SER A 138 7.18 1.09 -14.86
CA SER A 138 6.07 0.98 -13.88
C SER A 138 6.40 1.71 -12.57
N LYS A 139 7.65 1.55 -12.11
CA LYS A 139 8.19 2.24 -10.93
C LYS A 139 8.22 3.74 -11.13
N ARG A 140 8.83 4.19 -12.22
CA ARG A 140 8.95 5.59 -12.57
C ARG A 140 7.59 6.27 -12.75
N VAL A 141 6.63 5.60 -13.39
CA VAL A 141 5.26 6.12 -13.55
C VAL A 141 4.62 6.34 -12.18
N HIS A 142 4.72 5.38 -11.25
CA HIS A 142 4.16 5.56 -9.92
C HIS A 142 4.83 6.68 -9.11
N GLU A 143 6.17 6.73 -9.11
CA GLU A 143 6.94 7.75 -8.37
C GLU A 143 6.69 9.17 -8.89
N VAL A 144 6.55 9.33 -10.21
CA VAL A 144 6.33 10.63 -10.84
C VAL A 144 4.85 11.05 -10.79
N SER A 145 3.91 10.10 -10.88
CA SER A 145 2.47 10.41 -10.90
C SER A 145 1.99 11.11 -9.63
N ALA A 146 2.59 10.77 -8.51
CA ALA A 146 2.22 11.29 -7.20
C ALA A 146 2.41 12.80 -7.02
N PRO A 147 3.64 13.36 -7.14
CA PRO A 147 3.85 14.79 -7.04
C PRO A 147 3.15 15.54 -8.19
N LEU A 148 3.14 14.96 -9.40
CA LEU A 148 2.45 15.57 -10.53
C LEU A 148 0.94 15.69 -10.30
N ASN A 149 0.32 14.73 -9.62
CA ASN A 149 -1.11 14.81 -9.32
C ASN A 149 -1.43 16.00 -8.41
N TRP A 150 -0.60 16.24 -7.39
CA TRP A 150 -0.77 17.39 -6.51
C TRP A 150 -0.62 18.71 -7.26
N ALA A 151 0.42 18.83 -8.08
CA ALA A 151 0.62 20.00 -8.94
C ALA A 151 -0.58 20.21 -9.89
N ARG A 152 -1.11 19.13 -10.48
CA ARG A 152 -2.30 19.16 -11.36
C ARG A 152 -3.52 19.67 -10.62
N LEU A 153 -3.88 19.05 -9.50
CA LEU A 153 -5.07 19.40 -8.72
C LEU A 153 -4.99 20.84 -8.21
N TYR A 154 -3.82 21.25 -7.70
CA TYR A 154 -3.61 22.61 -7.22
C TYR A 154 -3.76 23.63 -8.36
N SER A 155 -3.12 23.40 -9.51
CA SER A 155 -3.19 24.28 -10.67
C SER A 155 -4.63 24.46 -11.18
N ILE A 156 -5.38 23.35 -11.31
CA ILE A 156 -6.77 23.39 -11.78
C ILE A 156 -7.66 24.16 -10.79
N ARG A 157 -7.49 23.92 -9.48
CA ARG A 157 -8.34 24.53 -8.45
C ARG A 157 -8.02 26.01 -8.23
N VAL A 158 -6.73 26.38 -8.23
CA VAL A 158 -6.29 27.78 -8.15
C VAL A 158 -6.72 28.56 -9.37
N ARG A 159 -6.56 28.02 -10.59
CA ARG A 159 -7.10 28.65 -11.80
C ARG A 159 -8.59 28.94 -11.66
N ARG A 160 -9.38 27.95 -11.20
CA ARG A 160 -10.81 28.12 -11.00
C ARG A 160 -11.11 29.26 -10.03
N LEU A 161 -10.39 29.33 -8.91
CA LEU A 161 -10.52 30.41 -7.93
C LEU A 161 -10.23 31.78 -8.55
N LEU A 162 -9.14 31.92 -9.30
CA LEU A 162 -8.78 33.17 -9.97
C LEU A 162 -9.88 33.62 -10.95
N ILE A 163 -10.40 32.69 -11.77
CA ILE A 163 -11.48 32.98 -12.73
C ILE A 163 -12.74 33.42 -11.99
N THR A 164 -13.18 32.68 -10.98
CA THR A 164 -14.40 33.03 -10.24
C THR A 164 -14.25 34.34 -9.49
N SER A 165 -13.08 34.62 -8.89
CA SER A 165 -12.83 35.87 -8.17
C SER A 165 -12.83 37.10 -9.09
N SER A 166 -12.49 36.93 -10.37
CA SER A 166 -12.57 38.01 -11.36
C SER A 166 -13.99 38.54 -11.55
N LEU A 167 -15.01 37.72 -11.27
CA LEU A 167 -16.42 38.12 -11.33
C LEU A 167 -16.82 39.11 -10.23
N LEU A 168 -16.03 39.21 -9.16
CA LEU A 168 -16.25 40.17 -8.06
C LEU A 168 -15.60 41.54 -8.34
N THR A 169 -14.79 41.63 -9.40
CA THR A 169 -14.07 42.85 -9.75
C THR A 169 -14.79 43.65 -10.84
N GLN A 170 -14.58 44.96 -10.85
CA GLN A 170 -15.10 45.83 -11.91
C GLN A 170 -14.60 45.37 -13.29
N GLU A 171 -15.42 45.56 -14.32
CA GLU A 171 -15.15 45.03 -15.67
C GLU A 171 -13.83 45.52 -16.26
N LEU A 172 -13.44 46.76 -15.96
CA LEU A 172 -12.21 47.40 -16.44
C LEU A 172 -11.02 47.24 -15.48
N SER A 173 -11.12 46.37 -14.46
CA SER A 173 -10.02 46.21 -13.52
C SER A 173 -8.81 45.53 -14.19
N PRO A 174 -7.57 45.97 -13.89
CA PRO A 174 -6.35 45.32 -14.36
C PRO A 174 -6.28 43.82 -13.99
N TYR A 175 -6.88 43.45 -12.85
CA TYR A 175 -6.97 42.07 -12.41
C TYR A 175 -7.75 41.20 -13.39
N ARG A 176 -8.95 41.63 -13.82
CA ARG A 176 -9.79 40.86 -14.74
C ARG A 176 -9.14 40.69 -16.11
N GLN A 177 -8.44 41.71 -16.61
CA GLN A 177 -7.65 41.62 -17.84
C GLN A 177 -6.51 40.60 -17.72
N TRP A 178 -5.76 40.65 -16.61
CA TRP A 178 -4.68 39.69 -16.35
C TRP A 178 -5.20 38.25 -16.23
N VAL A 179 -6.31 38.02 -15.51
CA VAL A 179 -6.94 36.70 -15.39
C VAL A 179 -7.38 36.18 -16.77
N GLY A 180 -7.95 37.05 -17.61
CA GLY A 180 -8.33 36.68 -18.98
C GLY A 180 -7.15 36.22 -19.82
N LEU A 181 -6.07 37.00 -19.85
CA LEU A 181 -4.83 36.65 -20.57
C LEU A 181 -4.22 35.34 -20.04
N MET A 182 -4.15 35.17 -18.72
CA MET A 182 -3.67 33.93 -18.11
C MET A 182 -4.56 32.74 -18.50
N ASP A 183 -5.88 32.91 -18.54
CA ASP A 183 -6.80 31.83 -18.86
C ASP A 183 -6.67 31.31 -20.29
N GLU A 184 -6.43 32.20 -21.26
CA GLU A 184 -6.24 31.84 -22.67
C GLU A 184 -5.11 30.81 -22.87
N TRP A 185 -4.02 30.94 -22.11
CA TRP A 185 -2.89 30.01 -22.16
C TRP A 185 -3.06 28.80 -21.24
N VAL A 186 -3.53 29.02 -20.02
CA VAL A 186 -3.58 27.97 -19.00
C VAL A 186 -4.71 26.99 -19.27
N ARG A 187 -5.86 27.43 -19.80
CA ARG A 187 -7.00 26.56 -20.12
C ARG A 187 -6.64 25.41 -21.05
N PRO A 188 -6.08 25.63 -22.27
CA PRO A 188 -5.72 24.53 -23.15
C PRO A 188 -4.61 23.68 -22.54
N ALA A 189 -3.59 24.28 -21.92
CA ALA A 189 -2.50 23.55 -21.29
C ALA A 189 -3.01 22.56 -20.22
N LEU A 190 -3.90 23.00 -19.32
CA LEU A 190 -4.47 22.15 -18.29
C LEU A 190 -5.43 21.09 -18.87
N ALA A 191 -6.15 21.40 -19.95
CA ALA A 191 -7.01 20.41 -20.61
C ALA A 191 -6.19 19.25 -21.18
N TYR A 192 -5.09 19.54 -21.88
CA TYR A 192 -4.15 18.52 -22.36
C TYR A 192 -3.49 17.77 -21.22
N PHE A 193 -2.98 18.51 -20.22
CA PHE A 193 -2.31 17.91 -19.08
C PHE A 193 -3.22 16.93 -18.32
N ASN A 194 -4.52 17.22 -18.23
CA ASN A 194 -5.47 16.38 -17.51
C ASN A 194 -5.55 14.97 -18.09
N TRP A 195 -5.76 14.81 -19.40
CA TRP A 195 -5.87 13.47 -20.00
C TRP A 195 -4.51 12.78 -20.17
N ILE A 196 -3.46 13.56 -20.48
CA ILE A 196 -2.08 13.06 -20.56
C ILE A 196 -1.63 12.47 -19.23
N PHE A 197 -2.06 13.06 -18.10
CA PHE A 197 -1.75 12.55 -16.77
C PHE A 197 -2.29 11.13 -16.52
N PHE A 198 -3.54 10.84 -16.91
CA PHE A 198 -4.17 9.54 -16.67
C PHE A 198 -3.74 8.46 -17.66
N THR A 199 -3.35 8.84 -18.88
CA THR A 199 -2.97 7.92 -19.97
C THR A 199 -1.87 6.92 -19.59
N PRO A 200 -0.67 7.33 -19.11
CA PRO A 200 0.41 6.39 -18.81
C PRO A 200 0.04 5.46 -17.65
N ARG A 201 -0.69 5.96 -16.66
CA ARG A 201 -1.14 5.16 -15.52
C ARG A 201 -2.15 4.09 -15.94
N LEU A 202 -3.15 4.47 -16.73
CA LEU A 202 -4.13 3.54 -17.26
C LEU A 202 -3.45 2.48 -18.15
N LEU A 203 -2.54 2.90 -19.03
CA LEU A 203 -1.82 1.99 -19.93
C LEU A 203 -0.96 0.98 -19.17
N VAL A 204 -0.21 1.43 -18.14
CA VAL A 204 0.58 0.51 -17.30
C VAL A 204 -0.33 -0.47 -16.56
N ASN A 205 -1.44 -0.02 -15.99
CA ASN A 205 -2.38 -0.89 -15.29
C ASN A 205 -3.05 -1.91 -16.23
N LEU A 206 -3.47 -1.49 -17.43
CA LEU A 206 -4.05 -2.38 -18.45
C LEU A 206 -3.02 -3.38 -18.97
N THR A 207 -1.80 -2.92 -19.27
CA THR A 207 -0.71 -3.78 -19.76
C THR A 207 -0.33 -4.82 -18.71
N MET A 208 -0.24 -4.43 -17.44
CA MET A 208 0.04 -5.38 -16.37
C MET A 208 -1.11 -6.36 -16.16
N MET A 209 -2.37 -5.90 -16.23
CA MET A 209 -3.52 -6.80 -16.16
C MET A 209 -3.50 -7.82 -17.31
N ALA A 210 -3.21 -7.37 -18.53
CA ALA A 210 -3.09 -8.22 -19.71
C ALA A 210 -1.91 -9.20 -19.59
N LYS A 211 -0.72 -8.72 -19.20
CA LYS A 211 0.49 -9.53 -18.99
C LYS A 211 0.21 -10.71 -18.05
N HIS A 212 -0.47 -10.48 -16.94
CA HIS A 212 -0.72 -11.54 -15.96
C HIS A 212 -1.97 -12.39 -16.27
N THR A 213 -2.89 -11.89 -17.11
CA THR A 213 -4.10 -12.65 -17.47
C THR A 213 -3.89 -13.53 -18.69
N ILE A 214 -3.20 -13.03 -19.71
CA ILE A 214 -3.00 -13.74 -20.98
C ILE A 214 -1.75 -14.61 -20.86
N PRO A 215 -1.84 -15.94 -21.03
CA PRO A 215 -0.67 -16.81 -20.98
C PRO A 215 0.29 -16.47 -22.11
N GLY A 216 1.59 -16.45 -21.81
CA GLY A 216 2.66 -16.16 -22.77
C GLY A 216 4.03 -16.51 -22.22
N TRP A 217 5.07 -16.35 -23.05
CA TRP A 217 6.47 -16.68 -22.73
C TRP A 217 7.07 -15.87 -21.57
N TRP A 218 6.42 -14.80 -21.13
CA TRP A 218 6.81 -13.96 -19.99
C TRP A 218 6.26 -14.46 -18.64
N MET A 219 5.43 -15.51 -18.63
CA MET A 219 4.75 -16.04 -17.46
C MET A 219 5.52 -17.24 -16.90
N SER A 220 5.70 -17.29 -15.59
CA SER A 220 6.28 -18.46 -14.93
C SER A 220 5.32 -19.66 -15.03
N LYS A 221 5.86 -20.87 -14.87
CA LYS A 221 5.04 -22.09 -14.87
C LYS A 221 4.06 -22.08 -13.68
N GLU A 222 4.53 -21.63 -12.54
CA GLU A 222 3.78 -21.53 -11.29
C GLU A 222 2.60 -20.55 -11.44
N GLU A 223 2.83 -19.38 -12.05
CA GLU A 223 1.76 -18.43 -12.37
C GLU A 223 0.76 -19.03 -13.37
N TYR A 224 1.26 -19.68 -14.44
CA TYR A 224 0.42 -20.30 -15.46
C TYR A 224 -0.56 -21.32 -14.85
N ASP A 225 -0.06 -22.18 -13.95
CA ASP A 225 -0.80 -23.28 -13.31
C ASP A 225 -1.93 -22.79 -12.38
N LEU A 226 -1.96 -21.52 -11.96
CA LEU A 226 -3.08 -20.95 -11.20
C LEU A 226 -4.41 -20.95 -11.96
N GLY A 227 -4.35 -20.98 -13.29
CA GLY A 227 -5.50 -20.84 -14.18
C GLY A 227 -5.87 -19.37 -14.44
N TRP A 228 -6.37 -19.10 -15.64
CA TRP A 228 -6.65 -17.74 -16.12
C TRP A 228 -7.67 -16.98 -15.26
N GLN A 229 -8.70 -17.66 -14.75
CA GLN A 229 -9.75 -17.04 -13.94
C GLN A 229 -9.19 -16.51 -12.61
N THR A 230 -8.35 -17.32 -11.95
CA THR A 230 -7.65 -16.90 -10.72
C THR A 230 -6.77 -15.71 -11.00
N ARG A 231 -5.95 -15.77 -12.05
CA ARG A 231 -5.03 -14.69 -12.44
C ARG A 231 -5.76 -13.38 -12.73
N PHE A 232 -6.83 -13.44 -13.54
CA PHE A 232 -7.67 -12.28 -13.81
C PHE A 232 -8.26 -11.69 -12.53
N MET A 233 -8.87 -12.53 -11.68
CA MET A 233 -9.47 -12.09 -10.42
C MET A 233 -8.45 -11.45 -9.47
N LEU A 234 -7.21 -11.97 -9.44
CA LEU A 234 -6.12 -11.39 -8.65
C LEU A 234 -5.72 -10.00 -9.15
N GLN A 235 -5.56 -9.84 -10.46
CA GLN A 235 -5.24 -8.54 -11.05
C GLN A 235 -6.40 -7.55 -10.90
N TRP A 236 -7.63 -8.02 -11.07
CA TRP A 236 -8.83 -7.23 -10.85
C TRP A 236 -8.90 -6.73 -9.40
N LYS A 237 -8.78 -7.62 -8.41
CA LYS A 237 -8.77 -7.24 -6.98
C LYS A 237 -7.71 -6.18 -6.65
N ARG A 238 -6.56 -6.19 -7.32
CA ARG A 238 -5.46 -5.23 -7.11
C ARG A 238 -5.68 -3.89 -7.83
N ARG A 239 -6.28 -3.90 -9.02
CA ARG A 239 -6.25 -2.74 -9.93
C ARG A 239 -7.62 -2.14 -10.25
N TRP A 240 -8.74 -2.78 -9.90
CA TRP A 240 -10.09 -2.35 -10.29
C TRP A 240 -10.37 -0.89 -9.94
N PHE A 241 -9.92 -0.43 -8.77
CA PHE A 241 -10.12 0.95 -8.33
C PHE A 241 -9.35 1.94 -9.21
N LEU A 242 -8.06 1.67 -9.44
CA LEU A 242 -7.21 2.49 -10.31
C LEU A 242 -7.73 2.51 -11.74
N LEU A 243 -8.10 1.34 -12.29
CA LEU A 243 -8.64 1.21 -13.64
C LEU A 243 -9.94 1.99 -13.80
N GLY A 244 -10.87 1.87 -12.84
CA GLY A 244 -12.15 2.57 -12.87
C GLY A 244 -11.97 4.09 -12.83
N ASN A 245 -11.17 4.60 -11.88
CA ASN A 245 -10.93 6.03 -11.74
C ASN A 245 -10.11 6.61 -12.92
N ASP A 246 -8.98 5.99 -13.29
CA ASP A 246 -8.15 6.47 -14.39
C ASP A 246 -8.93 6.47 -15.73
N SER A 247 -9.79 5.46 -15.97
CA SER A 247 -10.63 5.40 -17.18
C SER A 247 -11.66 6.53 -17.21
N ALA A 248 -12.40 6.75 -16.12
CA ALA A 248 -13.43 7.79 -16.06
C ALA A 248 -12.84 9.19 -16.27
N TRP A 249 -11.72 9.48 -15.60
CA TRP A 249 -11.05 10.77 -15.72
C TRP A 249 -10.32 10.97 -17.05
N LEU A 250 -9.77 9.91 -17.65
CA LEU A 250 -9.23 9.96 -19.01
C LEU A 250 -10.33 10.29 -20.02
N THR A 251 -11.44 9.55 -19.99
CA THR A 251 -12.57 9.78 -20.91
C THR A 251 -13.12 11.20 -20.75
N ALA A 252 -13.31 11.68 -19.54
CA ALA A 252 -13.76 13.04 -19.32
C ALA A 252 -12.75 14.10 -19.76
N GLY A 253 -11.44 13.84 -19.58
CA GLY A 253 -10.39 14.70 -20.09
C GLY A 253 -10.43 14.82 -21.62
N LEU A 254 -10.59 13.70 -22.32
CA LEU A 254 -10.72 13.67 -23.78
C LEU A 254 -12.00 14.37 -24.25
N LEU A 255 -13.14 14.11 -23.60
CA LEU A 255 -14.40 14.78 -23.91
C LEU A 255 -14.28 16.30 -23.73
N ASN A 256 -13.71 16.77 -22.61
CA ASN A 256 -13.53 18.20 -22.36
C ASN A 256 -12.54 18.85 -23.34
N CYS A 257 -11.54 18.12 -23.82
CA CYS A 257 -10.52 18.63 -24.72
C CYS A 257 -11.00 18.71 -26.18
N PHE A 258 -11.77 17.71 -26.64
CA PHE A 258 -12.07 17.55 -28.07
C PHE A 258 -13.56 17.66 -28.43
N VAL A 259 -14.47 17.42 -27.47
CA VAL A 259 -15.92 17.34 -27.75
C VAL A 259 -16.68 18.52 -27.12
N LEU A 260 -16.45 18.79 -25.84
CA LEU A 260 -17.14 19.84 -25.08
C LEU A 260 -16.44 21.19 -25.24
N ILE A 261 -16.31 21.62 -26.50
CA ILE A 261 -15.74 22.90 -26.90
C ILE A 261 -16.81 23.81 -27.53
N GLY A 262 -16.52 25.10 -27.68
CA GLY A 262 -17.45 26.07 -28.28
C GLY A 262 -18.79 26.13 -27.55
N THR A 263 -19.89 25.93 -28.28
CA THR A 263 -21.26 25.96 -27.73
C THR A 263 -21.54 24.82 -26.74
N LEU A 264 -20.78 23.72 -26.78
CA LEU A 264 -20.93 22.60 -25.85
C LEU A 264 -20.11 22.76 -24.57
N ALA A 265 -19.24 23.76 -24.48
CA ALA A 265 -18.39 23.99 -23.31
C ALA A 265 -19.16 24.08 -21.97
N PRO A 266 -20.37 24.67 -21.88
CA PRO A 266 -21.14 24.71 -20.64
C PRO A 266 -21.50 23.32 -20.10
N PHE A 267 -21.54 22.28 -20.93
CA PHE A 267 -21.86 20.92 -20.47
C PHE A 267 -20.74 20.26 -19.67
N SER A 268 -19.50 20.79 -19.76
CA SER A 268 -18.34 20.30 -19.02
C SER A 268 -18.55 20.28 -17.50
N ILE A 269 -19.32 21.22 -16.96
CA ILE A 269 -19.56 21.31 -15.52
C ILE A 269 -20.48 20.18 -15.03
N TYR A 270 -21.50 19.81 -15.80
CA TYR A 270 -22.38 18.69 -15.45
C TYR A 270 -21.64 17.36 -15.52
N LEU A 271 -20.77 17.19 -16.53
CA LEU A 271 -19.88 16.03 -16.61
C LEU A 271 -18.95 15.96 -15.39
N ALA A 272 -18.39 17.09 -14.95
CA ALA A 272 -17.51 17.12 -13.79
C ALA A 272 -18.26 16.82 -12.48
N VAL A 273 -19.51 17.28 -12.32
CA VAL A 273 -20.37 16.90 -11.19
C VAL A 273 -20.66 15.40 -11.21
N ALA A 274 -21.02 14.85 -12.37
CA ALA A 274 -21.29 13.42 -12.52
C ALA A 274 -20.07 12.55 -12.17
N LEU A 275 -18.87 12.96 -12.61
CA LEU A 275 -17.62 12.29 -12.22
C LEU A 275 -17.35 12.38 -10.72
N GLN A 276 -17.66 13.51 -10.09
CA GLN A 276 -17.44 13.65 -8.66
C GLN A 276 -18.39 12.76 -7.83
N VAL A 277 -19.61 12.54 -8.31
CA VAL A 277 -20.54 11.54 -7.76
C VAL A 277 -19.99 10.12 -7.96
N PHE A 278 -19.45 9.83 -9.15
CA PHE A 278 -18.77 8.56 -9.41
C PHE A 278 -17.59 8.33 -8.47
N ASP A 279 -16.75 9.33 -8.21
CA ASP A 279 -15.63 9.23 -7.27
C ASP A 279 -16.09 8.95 -5.84
N ILE A 280 -17.20 9.55 -5.39
CA ILE A 280 -17.80 9.22 -4.08
C ILE A 280 -18.22 7.75 -4.04
N ALA A 281 -18.92 7.27 -5.07
CA ALA A 281 -19.35 5.87 -5.14
C ALA A 281 -18.15 4.91 -5.11
N MET A 282 -17.10 5.23 -5.87
CA MET A 282 -15.85 4.45 -5.89
C MET A 282 -15.14 4.46 -4.54
N ALA A 283 -14.93 5.63 -3.94
CA ALA A 283 -14.27 5.76 -2.64
C ALA A 283 -15.06 5.08 -1.51
N ALA A 284 -16.38 5.23 -1.50
CA ALA A 284 -17.26 4.58 -0.53
C ALA A 284 -17.24 3.05 -0.70
N THR A 285 -17.25 2.55 -1.94
CA THR A 285 -17.16 1.11 -2.22
C THR A 285 -15.82 0.55 -1.75
N GLN A 286 -14.70 1.23 -2.06
CA GLN A 286 -13.39 0.82 -1.58
C GLN A 286 -13.33 0.81 -0.04
N ALA A 287 -13.81 1.88 0.59
CA ALA A 287 -13.85 1.98 2.05
C ALA A 287 -14.69 0.84 2.66
N TYR A 288 -15.86 0.54 2.09
CA TYR A 288 -16.71 -0.55 2.55
C TYR A 288 -16.01 -1.91 2.44
N VAL A 289 -15.40 -2.22 1.29
CA VAL A 289 -14.70 -3.49 1.06
C VAL A 289 -13.52 -3.66 2.02
N GLU A 290 -12.67 -2.63 2.15
CA GLU A 290 -11.49 -2.68 3.02
C GLU A 290 -11.87 -2.75 4.51
N ILE A 291 -12.80 -1.90 4.98
CA ILE A 291 -13.25 -1.91 6.37
C ILE A 291 -13.94 -3.23 6.71
N SER A 292 -14.75 -3.78 5.82
CA SER A 292 -15.42 -5.06 6.03
C SER A 292 -14.41 -6.20 6.19
N ARG A 293 -13.37 -6.23 5.35
CA ARG A 293 -12.28 -7.22 5.47
C ARG A 293 -11.57 -7.10 6.83
N LEU A 294 -11.24 -5.88 7.25
CA LEU A 294 -10.56 -5.63 8.52
C LEU A 294 -11.42 -5.97 9.74
N ARG A 295 -12.73 -5.67 9.69
CA ARG A 295 -13.68 -6.04 10.74
C ARG A 295 -13.83 -7.55 10.87
N LYS A 296 -13.88 -8.29 9.76
CA LYS A 296 -13.90 -9.76 9.78
C LYS A 296 -12.66 -10.31 10.47
N LEU A 297 -11.48 -9.76 10.18
CA LEU A 297 -10.24 -10.15 10.86
C LEU A 297 -10.27 -9.87 12.36
N GLN A 298 -10.70 -8.65 12.75
CA GLN A 298 -10.84 -8.27 14.16
C GLN A 298 -11.83 -9.18 14.90
N ALA A 299 -13.00 -9.44 14.30
CA ALA A 299 -14.01 -10.32 14.87
C ALA A 299 -13.49 -11.75 15.02
N TYR A 300 -12.70 -12.25 14.07
CA TYR A 300 -12.08 -13.55 14.16
C TYR A 300 -11.16 -13.67 15.39
N TYR A 301 -10.23 -12.73 15.58
CA TYR A 301 -9.35 -12.74 16.75
C TYR A 301 -10.12 -12.55 18.07
N ALA A 302 -11.20 -11.75 18.06
CA ALA A 302 -12.06 -11.60 19.23
C ALA A 302 -12.80 -12.90 19.57
N GLN A 303 -13.25 -13.66 18.56
CA GLN A 303 -13.85 -14.98 18.75
C GLN A 303 -12.84 -16.00 19.24
N MET A 304 -11.57 -15.92 18.80
CA MET A 304 -10.52 -16.79 19.34
C MET A 304 -10.43 -16.63 20.86
N LEU A 305 -10.43 -15.41 21.42
CA LEU A 305 -10.35 -15.21 22.87
C LEU A 305 -11.46 -15.92 23.67
N ASN A 306 -12.62 -16.14 23.06
CA ASN A 306 -13.78 -16.73 23.71
C ASN A 306 -13.87 -18.26 23.52
N ARG A 307 -12.91 -18.89 22.84
CA ARG A 307 -12.92 -20.35 22.70
C ARG A 307 -12.57 -21.01 24.02
N GLU A 308 -13.31 -22.05 24.37
CA GLU A 308 -13.05 -22.87 25.54
C GLU A 308 -11.70 -23.60 25.39
N GLY A 309 -10.94 -23.68 26.49
CA GLY A 309 -9.68 -24.44 26.54
C GLY A 309 -8.41 -23.69 26.14
N ILE A 310 -8.46 -22.37 25.93
CA ILE A 310 -7.24 -21.57 25.63
C ILE A 310 -6.45 -21.32 26.91
N SER A 311 -5.12 -21.51 26.83
CA SER A 311 -4.20 -21.24 27.94
C SER A 311 -4.09 -19.74 28.25
N ALA A 312 -3.76 -19.38 29.50
CA ALA A 312 -3.59 -17.97 29.88
C ALA A 312 -2.52 -17.25 29.02
N GLU A 313 -1.42 -17.93 28.69
CA GLU A 313 -0.37 -17.40 27.81
C GLU A 313 -0.88 -17.09 26.40
N GLU A 314 -1.70 -17.97 25.82
CA GLU A 314 -2.29 -17.75 24.50
C GLU A 314 -3.31 -16.61 24.53
N GLN A 315 -4.10 -16.48 25.60
CA GLN A 315 -5.01 -15.34 25.77
C GLN A 315 -4.25 -14.01 25.79
N ASP A 316 -3.12 -13.96 26.52
CA ASP A 316 -2.29 -12.76 26.57
C ASP A 316 -1.59 -12.46 25.23
N GLU A 317 -1.13 -13.49 24.51
CA GLU A 317 -0.58 -13.34 23.15
C GLU A 317 -1.63 -12.75 22.19
N ILE A 318 -2.87 -13.27 22.22
CA ILE A 318 -3.97 -12.77 21.40
C ILE A 318 -4.33 -11.32 21.78
N ARG A 319 -4.42 -11.01 23.07
CA ARG A 319 -4.73 -9.65 23.55
C ARG A 319 -3.68 -8.65 23.10
N ASN A 320 -2.40 -8.98 23.25
CA ASN A 320 -1.32 -8.11 22.81
C ASN A 320 -1.37 -7.88 21.28
N TYR A 321 -1.55 -8.96 20.51
CA TYR A 321 -1.72 -8.85 19.05
C TYR A 321 -2.92 -7.97 18.66
N GLN A 322 -4.06 -8.10 19.36
CA GLN A 322 -5.26 -7.30 19.11
C GLN A 322 -5.04 -5.79 19.30
N VAL A 323 -4.21 -5.38 20.26
CA VAL A 323 -3.87 -3.96 20.46
C VAL A 323 -3.16 -3.38 19.23
N HIS A 324 -2.17 -4.11 18.70
CA HIS A 324 -1.45 -3.70 17.49
C HIS A 324 -2.36 -3.75 16.25
N LEU A 325 -3.21 -4.78 16.16
CA LEU A 325 -4.20 -4.93 15.10
C LEU A 325 -5.19 -3.76 15.09
N GLU A 326 -5.75 -3.39 16.24
CA GLU A 326 -6.70 -2.28 16.36
C GLU A 326 -6.06 -0.95 15.99
N LYS A 327 -4.83 -0.69 16.47
CA LYS A 327 -4.08 0.51 16.09
C LYS A 327 -3.90 0.61 14.58
N ARG A 328 -3.56 -0.51 13.93
CA ARG A 328 -3.42 -0.55 12.47
C ARG A 328 -4.75 -0.38 11.75
N ILE A 329 -5.81 -1.05 12.21
CA ILE A 329 -7.15 -0.92 11.64
C ILE A 329 -7.66 0.52 11.75
N ASN A 330 -7.43 1.19 12.88
CA ASN A 330 -7.84 2.58 13.08
C ASN A 330 -7.12 3.52 12.11
N HIS A 331 -5.81 3.32 11.90
CA HIS A 331 -5.05 4.07 10.91
C HIS A 331 -5.62 3.90 9.49
N GLU A 332 -5.90 2.66 9.06
CA GLU A 332 -6.50 2.39 7.74
C GLU A 332 -7.92 2.97 7.62
N ARG A 333 -8.73 2.93 8.68
CA ARG A 333 -10.07 3.56 8.71
C ARG A 333 -9.98 5.07 8.52
N THR A 334 -9.12 5.74 9.28
CA THR A 334 -8.91 7.19 9.15
C THR A 334 -8.44 7.55 7.74
N ARG A 335 -7.55 6.73 7.14
CA ARG A 335 -7.14 6.90 5.74
C ARG A 335 -8.33 6.84 4.80
N LEU A 336 -9.17 5.82 4.90
CA LEU A 336 -10.31 5.63 4.00
C LEU A 336 -11.38 6.72 4.18
N TYR A 337 -11.65 7.13 5.43
CA TYR A 337 -12.58 8.23 5.69
C TYR A 337 -12.07 9.58 5.16
N LEU A 338 -10.75 9.82 5.21
CA LEU A 338 -10.16 11.02 4.63
C LEU A 338 -10.41 11.07 3.10
N SER A 339 -10.31 9.92 2.40
CA SER A 339 -10.61 9.82 0.96
C SER A 339 -12.07 10.16 0.66
N VAL A 340 -13.00 9.52 1.37
CA VAL A 340 -14.45 9.75 1.18
C VAL A 340 -14.83 11.19 1.52
N THR A 341 -14.28 11.74 2.61
CA THR A 341 -14.54 13.13 3.01
C THR A 341 -14.05 14.10 1.96
N ASN A 342 -12.84 13.88 1.42
CA ASN A 342 -12.28 14.69 0.33
C ASN A 342 -13.23 14.72 -0.88
N THR A 343 -13.69 13.57 -1.38
CA THR A 343 -14.55 13.52 -2.57
C THR A 343 -15.95 14.13 -2.33
N VAL A 344 -16.51 13.97 -1.13
CA VAL A 344 -17.78 14.61 -0.74
C VAL A 344 -17.66 16.14 -0.69
N VAL A 345 -16.61 16.67 -0.04
CA VAL A 345 -16.40 18.12 0.03
C VAL A 345 -16.14 18.71 -1.36
N LEU A 346 -15.41 17.98 -2.22
CA LEU A 346 -15.19 18.39 -3.61
C LEU A 346 -16.48 18.38 -4.44
N LEU A 347 -17.41 17.45 -4.20
CA LEU A 347 -18.75 17.47 -4.81
C LEU A 347 -19.50 18.74 -4.43
N VAL A 348 -19.50 19.09 -3.15
CA VAL A 348 -20.14 20.32 -2.67
C VAL A 348 -19.48 21.52 -3.36
N ALA A 349 -18.15 21.59 -3.36
CA ALA A 349 -17.40 22.68 -3.97
C ALA A 349 -17.71 22.88 -5.47
N ILE A 350 -17.78 21.78 -6.26
CA ILE A 350 -18.10 21.88 -7.69
C ILE A 350 -19.58 22.16 -7.95
N SER A 351 -20.48 21.69 -7.09
CA SER A 351 -21.92 21.94 -7.23
C SER A 351 -22.25 23.43 -7.07
N LEU A 352 -21.50 24.15 -6.23
CA LEU A 352 -21.63 25.61 -6.08
C LEU A 352 -21.24 26.40 -7.33
N ALA A 353 -20.55 25.79 -8.29
CA ALA A 353 -20.22 26.41 -9.56
C ALA A 353 -21.30 26.19 -10.64
N LEU A 354 -22.37 25.42 -10.36
CA LEU A 354 -23.44 25.20 -11.33
C LEU A 354 -24.13 26.50 -11.74
N PRO A 355 -24.56 26.64 -13.01
CA PRO A 355 -25.22 27.85 -13.50
C PRO A 355 -26.46 28.27 -12.69
N VAL A 356 -27.17 27.32 -12.09
CA VAL A 356 -28.32 27.60 -11.21
C VAL A 356 -27.97 28.47 -10.00
N PHE A 357 -26.71 28.46 -9.57
CA PHE A 357 -26.20 29.28 -8.46
C PHE A 357 -25.47 30.54 -8.94
N ALA A 358 -25.38 30.78 -10.25
CA ALA A 358 -24.65 31.91 -10.83
C ALA A 358 -25.38 33.26 -10.67
N PHE A 359 -26.59 33.30 -10.10
CA PHE A 359 -27.29 34.55 -9.77
C PHE A 359 -26.54 35.39 -8.75
N ASN A 360 -25.65 34.78 -7.95
CA ASN A 360 -24.76 35.47 -7.03
C ASN A 360 -23.31 35.04 -7.29
N PRO A 361 -22.42 35.96 -7.76
CA PRO A 361 -21.04 35.62 -8.08
C PRO A 361 -20.22 35.17 -6.85
N LEU A 362 -20.69 35.43 -5.63
CA LEU A 362 -20.04 34.94 -4.40
C LEU A 362 -20.13 33.41 -4.26
N ILE A 363 -21.20 32.78 -4.75
CA ILE A 363 -21.42 31.33 -4.54
C ILE A 363 -20.35 30.50 -5.27
N PRO A 364 -20.06 30.72 -6.57
CA PRO A 364 -18.96 30.04 -7.25
C PRO A 364 -17.58 30.32 -6.64
N VAL A 365 -17.36 31.54 -6.13
CA VAL A 365 -16.10 31.91 -5.45
C VAL A 365 -15.91 31.11 -4.17
N ILE A 366 -16.96 30.98 -3.34
CA ILE A 366 -16.94 30.15 -2.14
C ILE A 366 -16.64 28.70 -2.51
N GLY A 367 -17.29 28.17 -3.56
CA GLY A 367 -17.02 26.82 -4.06
C GLY A 367 -15.56 26.62 -4.50
N ALA A 368 -15.00 27.56 -5.26
CA ALA A 368 -13.61 27.48 -5.70
C ALA A 368 -12.61 27.61 -4.54
N ALA A 369 -12.88 28.50 -3.57
CA ALA A 369 -12.08 28.65 -2.36
C ALA A 369 -12.11 27.37 -1.51
N LEU A 370 -13.30 26.78 -1.33
CA LEU A 370 -13.48 25.51 -0.63
C LEU A 370 -12.67 24.39 -1.30
N ALA A 371 -12.64 24.31 -2.63
CA ALA A 371 -11.84 23.32 -3.34
C ALA A 371 -10.33 23.48 -3.07
N VAL A 372 -9.80 24.71 -3.11
CA VAL A 372 -8.38 24.99 -2.82
C VAL A 372 -8.05 24.65 -1.37
N LEU A 373 -8.84 25.13 -0.41
CA LEU A 373 -8.66 24.86 1.02
C LEU A 373 -8.69 23.36 1.31
N THR A 374 -9.65 22.63 0.74
CA THR A 374 -9.75 21.18 0.87
C THR A 374 -8.49 20.50 0.35
N THR A 375 -7.93 20.94 -0.78
CA THR A 375 -6.66 20.41 -1.31
C THR A 375 -5.53 20.51 -0.30
N ILE A 376 -5.37 21.70 0.32
CA ILE A 376 -4.31 21.98 1.28
C ILE A 376 -4.50 21.16 2.56
N VAL A 377 -5.73 21.15 3.09
CA VAL A 377 -6.07 20.41 4.32
C VAL A 377 -5.85 18.91 4.11
N ILE A 378 -6.33 18.33 3.01
CA ILE A 378 -6.17 16.90 2.72
C ILE A 378 -4.71 16.54 2.48
N HIS A 379 -3.93 17.40 1.80
CA HIS A 379 -2.49 17.20 1.65
C HIS A 379 -1.79 17.11 3.00
N ASN A 380 -2.01 18.09 3.88
CA ASN A 380 -1.41 18.14 5.20
C ASN A 380 -1.87 16.98 6.09
N ALA A 381 -3.18 16.67 6.07
CA ALA A 381 -3.74 15.54 6.81
C ALA A 381 -3.17 14.20 6.33
N SER A 382 -2.99 14.03 5.02
CA SER A 382 -2.36 12.82 4.45
C SER A 382 -0.90 12.70 4.87
N GLN A 383 -0.13 13.79 4.85
CA GLN A 383 1.26 13.78 5.33
C GLN A 383 1.33 13.47 6.84
N GLN A 384 0.46 14.08 7.64
CA GLN A 384 0.40 13.81 9.08
C GLN A 384 0.02 12.36 9.35
N LEU A 385 -0.97 11.83 8.62
CA LEU A 385 -1.38 10.43 8.74
C LEU A 385 -0.24 9.49 8.36
N GLN A 386 0.50 9.76 7.29
CA GLN A 386 1.70 8.99 6.92
C GLN A 386 2.75 8.98 8.04
N ARG A 387 2.99 10.11 8.71
CA ARG A 387 3.89 10.18 9.88
C ARG A 387 3.39 9.38 11.08
N GLN A 388 2.07 9.23 11.23
CA GLN A 388 1.44 8.44 12.30
C GLN A 388 1.29 6.95 11.94
N ARG A 389 1.72 6.53 10.75
CA ARG A 389 1.63 5.12 10.34
C ARG A 389 2.42 4.26 11.34
N PRO A 390 1.82 3.18 11.88
CA PRO A 390 2.57 2.23 12.71
C PRO A 390 3.80 1.72 11.94
N SER A 391 4.99 1.83 12.56
CA SER A 391 6.22 1.42 11.91
C SER A 391 6.24 -0.10 11.75
N ASP A 392 6.15 -0.54 10.50
CA ASP A 392 6.31 -1.94 10.12
C ASP A 392 7.80 -2.27 9.86
N ASP A 393 8.72 -1.31 10.10
CA ASP A 393 10.14 -1.47 9.80
C ASP A 393 10.86 -2.20 10.93
N VAL A 394 11.28 -3.43 10.62
CA VAL A 394 12.04 -4.31 11.51
C VAL A 394 13.55 -4.07 11.45
N SER A 395 14.01 -3.05 10.72
CA SER A 395 15.43 -2.68 10.69
C SER A 395 15.97 -2.31 12.07
N CYS A 396 15.11 -1.86 12.99
CA CYS A 396 15.44 -1.64 14.39
C CYS A 396 15.91 -2.90 15.14
N LEU A 397 15.63 -4.10 14.61
CA LEU A 397 16.04 -5.38 15.16
C LEU A 397 17.46 -5.80 14.71
N LYS A 398 18.10 -5.05 13.80
CA LYS A 398 19.45 -5.38 13.32
C LYS A 398 20.46 -5.28 14.47
N ILE A 399 21.13 -6.39 14.75
CA ILE A 399 22.28 -6.41 15.66
C ILE A 399 23.50 -5.89 14.89
N GLU A 400 23.90 -4.64 15.11
CA GLU A 400 25.16 -4.12 14.58
C GLU A 400 26.34 -4.81 15.29
N PRO A 401 27.26 -5.48 14.58
CA PRO A 401 28.36 -6.22 15.19
C PRO A 401 29.40 -5.33 15.90
N GLN A 402 29.42 -4.02 15.66
CA GLN A 402 30.42 -3.09 16.21
C GLN A 402 29.93 -2.28 17.41
N LYS A 403 28.62 -2.28 17.70
CA LYS A 403 28.12 -1.82 18.99
C LYS A 403 27.80 -3.07 19.78
N GLU A 404 28.60 -3.36 20.80
CA GLU A 404 28.17 -4.18 21.93
C GLU A 404 26.93 -3.52 22.54
N SER A 405 25.80 -3.72 21.88
CA SER A 405 24.56 -3.06 22.20
C SER A 405 24.07 -3.59 23.54
N ASN A 406 23.28 -2.78 24.23
CA ASN A 406 22.67 -3.13 25.51
C ASN A 406 21.94 -4.50 25.50
N LEU A 407 21.66 -5.08 24.33
CA LEU A 407 21.12 -6.44 24.12
C LEU A 407 22.04 -7.57 24.63
N VAL A 408 23.36 -7.45 24.51
CA VAL A 408 24.31 -8.44 25.09
C VAL A 408 24.39 -8.26 26.61
N ARG A 409 24.30 -7.01 27.10
CA ARG A 409 24.24 -6.69 28.54
C ARG A 409 23.02 -7.28 29.26
N HIS A 410 21.88 -7.43 28.57
CA HIS A 410 20.66 -8.00 29.15
C HIS A 410 20.57 -9.54 29.08
N SER A 411 21.65 -10.26 28.76
CA SER A 411 21.71 -11.73 28.77
C SER A 411 20.73 -12.47 27.84
N LEU A 412 20.01 -11.78 26.95
CA LEU A 412 19.03 -12.36 26.02
C LEU A 412 19.68 -13.18 24.89
N PHE A 413 20.94 -12.89 24.56
CA PHE A 413 21.72 -13.57 23.53
C PHE A 413 23.12 -13.89 24.06
N LYS A 414 23.22 -14.73 25.11
CA LYS A 414 24.52 -15.30 25.46
C LYS A 414 24.95 -16.23 24.31
N PRO A 415 26.07 -15.96 23.63
CA PRO A 415 26.61 -16.93 22.69
C PRO A 415 26.87 -18.22 23.47
N GLY A 416 26.19 -19.30 23.11
CA GLY A 416 26.63 -20.62 23.52
C GLY A 416 28.05 -20.80 22.98
N LEU A 417 28.97 -21.29 23.80
CA LEU A 417 30.36 -21.53 23.41
C LEU A 417 30.41 -22.31 22.09
N SER A 418 30.59 -21.60 20.99
CA SER A 418 30.92 -22.15 19.68
C SER A 418 32.32 -21.70 19.35
N LEU A 419 33.18 -22.69 19.07
CA LEU A 419 34.58 -22.58 18.67
C LEU A 419 34.80 -21.51 17.58
N PRO A 420 35.98 -20.87 17.55
CA PRO A 420 36.25 -19.76 16.64
C PRO A 420 36.25 -20.25 15.19
N ILE A 421 35.26 -19.82 14.43
CA ILE A 421 35.28 -19.92 12.96
C ILE A 421 35.99 -18.67 12.44
N SER A 422 37.03 -18.91 11.65
CA SER A 422 37.91 -17.91 11.06
C SER A 422 37.12 -16.83 10.31
N GLN A 423 37.38 -15.57 10.65
CA GLN A 423 36.89 -14.41 9.93
C GLN A 423 37.60 -14.32 8.58
N GLN A 424 36.85 -14.49 7.49
CA GLN A 424 37.31 -14.07 6.17
C GLN A 424 36.29 -13.07 5.61
N GLU A 425 36.84 -11.96 5.15
CA GLU A 425 36.23 -10.67 4.83
C GLU A 425 34.94 -10.76 3.99
N LEU A 426 33.87 -10.11 4.47
CA LEU A 426 32.76 -9.68 3.64
C LEU A 426 32.76 -8.14 3.62
N GLN A 427 33.41 -7.57 2.61
CA GLN A 427 33.29 -6.15 2.30
C GLN A 427 31.90 -5.90 1.71
N LEU A 428 31.04 -5.20 2.45
CA LEU A 428 29.78 -4.65 1.94
C LEU A 428 30.04 -3.23 1.42
N PRO A 429 29.53 -2.86 0.23
CA PRO A 429 29.71 -1.52 -0.31
C PRO A 429 28.89 -0.50 0.48
N ALA A 430 29.53 0.62 0.80
CA ALA A 430 28.90 1.79 1.39
C ALA A 430 28.10 2.55 0.31
N GLY A 431 26.84 2.86 0.59
CA GLY A 431 26.08 3.85 -0.17
C GLY A 431 24.60 3.51 -0.30
N THR A 432 23.76 4.17 0.50
CA THR A 432 22.72 5.14 0.06
C THR A 432 21.71 5.35 1.19
N ASP A 433 21.73 6.55 1.77
CA ASP A 433 20.64 7.10 2.57
C ASP A 433 19.45 7.34 1.63
N ASP A 434 18.52 6.38 1.58
CA ASP A 434 17.29 6.51 0.77
C ASP A 434 16.05 6.05 1.56
N LEU A 435 16.08 6.15 2.89
CA LEU A 435 15.05 5.61 3.80
C LEU A 435 13.64 6.24 3.67
N ALA A 436 13.47 7.34 2.93
CA ALA A 436 12.22 8.10 2.89
C ALA A 436 11.27 7.76 1.73
N SER A 437 11.70 7.07 0.67
CA SER A 437 10.84 6.78 -0.52
C SER A 437 10.12 5.42 -0.48
N TYR A 438 10.39 4.59 0.53
CA TYR A 438 10.10 3.14 0.51
C TYR A 438 8.66 2.71 0.83
N GLN A 439 7.75 3.60 1.27
CA GLN A 439 6.44 3.19 1.82
C GLN A 439 5.19 3.72 1.08
N GLU A 440 5.37 4.43 -0.03
CA GLU A 440 4.29 5.26 -0.60
C GLU A 440 3.25 4.52 -1.46
N GLY A 441 3.54 3.29 -1.93
CA GLY A 441 2.71 2.56 -2.90
C GLY A 441 1.23 2.31 -2.51
N THR A 442 0.90 2.33 -1.22
CA THR A 442 -0.47 2.13 -0.70
C THR A 442 -1.14 3.42 -0.22
N ALA A 443 -0.38 4.52 -0.06
CA ALA A 443 -0.93 5.83 0.24
C ALA A 443 -1.53 6.52 -1.01
N TYR A 444 -1.26 6.00 -2.21
CA TYR A 444 -1.66 6.63 -3.47
C TYR A 444 -3.15 6.52 -3.85
N ALA A 445 -3.92 5.66 -3.18
CA ALA A 445 -5.37 5.60 -3.38
C ALA A 445 -6.11 6.86 -2.86
N LEU A 446 -5.47 7.64 -1.97
CA LEU A 446 -6.01 8.91 -1.48
C LEU A 446 -5.84 10.09 -2.45
N ASN A 447 -4.94 9.93 -3.41
CA ASN A 447 -4.57 10.97 -4.37
C ASN A 447 -5.22 10.70 -5.74
N LEU A 448 -6.23 9.84 -5.78
CA LEU A 448 -7.21 9.74 -6.84
C LEU A 448 -8.53 10.32 -6.32
#